data_AF-A0A2V2X9E2-F1
#
_entry.id   AF-A0A2V2X9E2-F1
#
_cell.length_a   1.000
_cell.length_b   1.000
_cell.length_c   1.000
_cell.angle_alpha   90.00
_cell.angle_beta   90.00
_cell.angle_gamma   90.00
#
_symmetry.space_group_name_H-M   'P 1'
#
loop_
_entity.id
_entity.type
_entity.pdbx_description
1 polymer ?
#
loop_
_entity_poly.entity_id
_entity_poly.type
_entity_poly.pdbx_seq_one_letter_code
_entity_poly.pdbx_strand_id
1 'polypeptide(L)'
;MGALQLITITTMTVGKILICSLVGLFVSKHFVAPEQSVKGLSVISVFILLPCLLFSNLVLRVTWTELRQYYWAPLLACFPTAIGFVCSRAFRPFLHPGWHSVLTLGCTFQNGLTFSLAILLNIKGVSWLTTEEVERGESYVFLYNIVCSLGLWAIGEPIIRLSKKRLEQKRLCKQQLQQHEGEEQRNNVQRPKMEAAHDTIVIYPYEVNYLPVKNGKSVAGAKEKPAINVAVGHPLSVANNHEPKKITRNATIEEQLEWYRPGNNTPPTQMDDSDHAFSFFWDVLSRVGALLESPPIAVTIGSIIISLVPPLRWLAESPPGQVLIGGIKLIGAGAIPLQLLVLGCTVANARSPSSTNETAEKAGSGENDDEDAVDKNNGLEKRKEYIDFFPVSQSTLFAILTVILRLILIPIVCFVMVHFLRKGGVIPSDRVFLLSILLGTCAPSAINSSLICSMHAYKARPYAQMIFIMYVTAVATTALWLAFYIWYLGE
;
A
#
# COMPACT_ATOMS: atom_id res chain seq x y z
N MET A 1 31.26 13.76 24.54
CA MET A 1 31.77 13.03 23.35
C MET A 1 31.98 14.02 22.20
N GLY A 2 33.02 13.87 21.37
CA GLY A 2 33.27 14.80 20.27
C GLY A 2 32.35 14.56 19.07
N ALA A 3 31.87 15.61 18.40
CA ALA A 3 30.97 15.50 17.24
C ALA A 3 31.53 14.59 16.11
N LEU A 4 32.86 14.62 15.92
CA LEU A 4 33.55 13.75 14.95
C LEU A 4 33.39 12.24 15.28
N GLN A 5 33.35 11.86 16.56
CA GLN A 5 33.15 10.48 16.98
C GLN A 5 31.73 10.01 16.68
N LEU A 6 30.71 10.84 16.92
CA LEU A 6 29.32 10.51 16.58
C LEU A 6 29.12 10.38 15.06
N ILE A 7 29.70 11.30 14.29
CA ILE A 7 29.68 11.22 12.83
C ILE A 7 30.39 9.94 12.37
N THR A 8 31.51 9.58 12.99
CA THR A 8 32.22 8.33 12.65
C THR A 8 31.37 7.10 12.96
N ILE A 9 30.72 7.03 14.12
CA ILE A 9 29.85 5.91 14.52
C ILE A 9 28.67 5.75 13.56
N THR A 10 27.99 6.85 13.25
CA THR A 10 26.87 6.85 12.30
C THR A 10 27.33 6.52 10.88
N THR A 11 28.48 7.04 10.46
CA THR A 11 29.10 6.73 9.16
C THR A 11 29.53 5.27 9.07
N MET A 12 30.08 4.65 10.13
CA MET A 12 30.41 3.22 10.11
C MET A 12 29.17 2.34 10.01
N THR A 13 28.09 2.73 10.69
CA THR A 13 26.81 2.02 10.67
C THR A 13 26.18 2.07 9.28
N VAL A 14 26.00 3.27 8.73
CA VAL A 14 25.41 3.47 7.40
C VAL A 14 26.37 3.04 6.30
N GLY A 15 27.68 3.19 6.48
CA GLY A 15 28.69 2.80 5.50
C GLY A 15 28.66 1.31 5.17
N LYS A 16 28.49 0.44 6.18
CA LYS A 16 28.29 -1.01 5.95
C LYS A 16 27.04 -1.27 5.09
N ILE A 17 25.94 -0.57 5.39
CA ILE A 17 24.68 -0.65 4.65
C ILE A 17 24.88 -0.20 3.19
N LEU A 18 25.57 0.92 2.97
CA LEU A 18 25.85 1.49 1.65
C LEU A 18 26.78 0.60 0.82
N ILE A 19 27.81 -0.01 1.42
CA ILE A 19 28.72 -0.93 0.73
C ILE A 19 27.95 -2.14 0.18
N CYS A 20 27.07 -2.75 0.97
CA CYS A 20 26.22 -3.85 0.46
C CYS A 20 25.29 -3.40 -0.68
N SER A 21 24.78 -2.17 -0.62
CA SER A 21 23.99 -1.60 -1.72
C SER A 21 24.84 -1.34 -2.99
N LEU A 22 26.08 -0.88 -2.84
CA LEU A 22 27.03 -0.71 -3.95
C LEU A 22 27.39 -2.04 -4.62
N VAL A 23 27.56 -3.10 -3.84
CA VAL A 23 27.73 -4.46 -4.38
C VAL A 23 26.50 -4.87 -5.18
N GLY A 24 25.28 -4.57 -4.69
CA GLY A 24 24.04 -4.81 -5.42
C GLY A 24 23.98 -4.07 -6.76
N LEU A 25 24.42 -2.80 -6.78
CA LEU A 25 24.55 -2.02 -8.01
C LEU A 25 25.48 -2.71 -9.03
N PHE A 26 26.61 -3.26 -8.56
CA PHE A 26 27.55 -3.96 -9.43
C PHE A 26 27.02 -5.31 -9.93
N VAL A 27 26.44 -6.12 -9.04
CA VAL A 27 25.92 -7.46 -9.36
C VAL A 27 24.74 -7.37 -10.33
N SER A 28 23.89 -6.35 -10.20
CA SER A 28 22.74 -6.16 -11.10
C SER A 28 23.11 -6.09 -12.59
N LYS A 29 24.32 -5.62 -12.92
CA LYS A 29 24.83 -5.56 -14.30
C LYS A 29 25.01 -6.94 -14.93
N HIS A 30 25.11 -7.98 -14.11
CA HIS A 30 25.30 -9.36 -14.54
C HIS A 30 23.98 -10.14 -14.60
N PHE A 31 22.85 -9.52 -14.24
CA PHE A 31 21.55 -10.17 -14.34
C PHE A 31 21.04 -10.16 -15.78
N VAL A 32 20.68 -11.34 -16.27
CA VAL A 32 20.04 -11.52 -17.58
C VAL A 32 18.64 -10.87 -17.61
N ALA A 33 17.89 -11.03 -16.52
CA ALA A 33 16.53 -10.48 -16.38
C ALA A 33 16.42 -9.70 -15.05
N PRO A 34 16.91 -8.44 -15.00
CA PRO A 34 17.13 -7.73 -13.74
C PRO A 34 15.86 -7.51 -12.92
N GLU A 35 14.72 -7.24 -13.54
CA GLU A 35 13.44 -7.05 -12.82
C GLU A 35 12.95 -8.36 -12.19
N GLN A 36 12.99 -9.46 -12.95
CA GLN A 36 12.57 -10.78 -12.47
C GLN A 36 13.51 -11.28 -11.38
N SER A 37 14.83 -11.09 -11.54
CA SER A 37 15.83 -11.44 -10.52
C SER A 37 15.62 -10.64 -9.23
N VAL A 38 15.42 -9.32 -9.31
CA VAL A 38 15.16 -8.47 -8.13
C VAL A 38 13.88 -8.89 -7.42
N LYS A 39 12.81 -9.18 -8.17
CA LYS A 39 11.55 -9.68 -7.60
C LYS A 39 11.75 -11.05 -6.93
N GLY A 40 12.44 -11.98 -7.58
CA GLY A 40 12.74 -13.30 -7.03
C GLY A 40 13.58 -13.25 -5.75
N LEU A 41 14.65 -12.44 -5.74
CA LEU A 41 15.47 -12.22 -4.54
C LEU A 41 14.66 -11.57 -3.41
N SER A 42 13.75 -10.65 -3.74
CA SER A 42 12.84 -10.05 -2.75
C SER A 42 11.91 -11.10 -2.14
N VAL A 43 11.34 -11.99 -2.95
CA VAL A 43 10.49 -13.10 -2.47
C VAL A 43 11.28 -14.04 -1.57
N ILE A 44 12.49 -14.46 -1.96
CA ILE A 44 13.35 -15.31 -1.11
C ILE A 44 13.63 -14.63 0.23
N SER A 45 13.90 -13.32 0.23
CA SER A 45 14.13 -12.55 1.45
C SER A 45 12.89 -12.55 2.36
N VAL A 46 11.69 -12.31 1.82
CA VAL A 46 10.44 -12.20 2.61
C VAL A 46 9.92 -13.56 3.09
N PHE A 47 10.08 -14.62 2.31
CA PHE A 47 9.50 -15.93 2.60
C PHE A 47 10.45 -16.87 3.37
N ILE A 48 11.76 -16.68 3.27
CA ILE A 48 12.74 -17.59 3.88
C ILE A 48 13.61 -16.85 4.89
N LEU A 49 14.42 -15.89 4.42
CA LEU A 49 15.47 -15.32 5.28
C LEU A 49 14.91 -14.45 6.41
N LEU A 50 13.90 -13.62 6.11
CA LEU A 50 13.30 -12.71 7.09
C LEU A 50 12.51 -13.47 8.19
N PRO A 51 11.66 -14.45 7.88
CA PRO A 51 11.03 -15.28 8.91
C PRO A 51 12.06 -15.99 9.80
N CYS A 52 13.13 -16.57 9.22
CA CYS A 52 14.22 -17.17 10.00
C CYS A 52 14.92 -16.16 10.93
N LEU A 53 15.17 -14.94 10.45
CA LEU A 53 15.75 -13.87 11.26
C LEU A 53 14.82 -13.44 12.40
N LEU A 54 13.52 -13.26 12.12
CA LEU A 54 12.54 -12.86 13.13
C LEU A 54 12.38 -13.96 14.19
N PHE A 55 12.24 -15.22 13.76
CA PHE A 55 12.09 -16.37 14.65
C PHE A 55 13.24 -16.51 15.63
N SER A 56 14.47 -16.61 15.09
CA SER A 56 15.66 -16.87 15.90
C SER A 56 15.96 -15.75 16.90
N ASN A 57 15.64 -14.51 16.54
CA ASN A 57 15.82 -13.37 17.44
C ASN A 57 14.72 -13.28 18.50
N LEU A 58 13.47 -13.60 18.17
CA LEU A 58 12.35 -13.45 19.10
C LEU A 58 12.30 -14.58 20.13
N VAL A 59 12.47 -15.84 19.72
CA VAL A 59 12.41 -17.01 20.62
C VAL A 59 13.49 -16.94 21.72
N LEU A 60 14.68 -16.44 21.39
CA LEU A 60 15.79 -16.40 22.34
C LEU A 60 15.76 -15.18 23.27
N ARG A 61 15.09 -14.09 22.86
CA ARG A 61 15.19 -12.79 23.55
C ARG A 61 13.91 -12.36 24.26
N VAL A 62 12.74 -12.89 23.89
CA VAL A 62 11.46 -12.51 24.52
C VAL A 62 11.17 -13.46 25.69
N THR A 63 11.10 -12.95 26.91
CA THR A 63 10.71 -13.77 28.08
C THR A 63 9.59 -13.08 28.84
N TRP A 64 8.89 -13.81 29.73
CA TRP A 64 7.90 -13.20 30.62
C TRP A 64 8.51 -12.16 31.56
N THR A 65 9.75 -12.36 32.00
CA THR A 65 10.45 -11.42 32.89
C THR A 65 10.77 -10.13 32.14
N GLU A 66 11.34 -10.26 30.95
CA GLU A 66 11.69 -9.14 30.07
C GLU A 66 10.44 -8.37 29.63
N LEU A 67 9.39 -9.08 29.20
CA LEU A 67 8.15 -8.45 28.74
C LEU A 67 7.48 -7.66 29.87
N ARG A 68 7.41 -8.20 31.08
CA ARG A 68 6.82 -7.50 32.23
C ARG A 68 7.65 -6.29 32.67
N GLN A 69 8.97 -6.37 32.55
CA GLN A 69 9.86 -5.29 32.94
C GLN A 69 9.92 -4.17 31.89
N TYR A 70 9.74 -4.51 30.61
CA TYR A 70 10.07 -3.65 29.49
C TYR A 70 8.91 -3.41 28.50
N TYR A 71 7.66 -3.69 28.91
CA TYR A 71 6.46 -3.50 28.07
C TYR A 71 6.24 -2.07 27.57
N TRP A 72 6.88 -1.07 28.19
CA TRP A 72 6.85 0.30 27.70
C TRP A 72 7.47 0.43 26.30
N ALA A 73 8.47 -0.38 25.95
CA ALA A 73 9.12 -0.30 24.65
C ALA A 73 8.15 -0.53 23.46
N PRO A 74 7.36 -1.62 23.41
CA PRO A 74 6.40 -1.81 22.34
C PRO A 74 5.27 -0.75 22.38
N LEU A 75 4.82 -0.32 23.55
CA LEU A 75 3.81 0.75 23.64
C LEU A 75 4.32 2.07 23.04
N LEU A 76 5.55 2.47 23.38
CA LEU A 76 6.15 3.69 22.85
C LEU A 76 6.50 3.58 21.36
N ALA A 77 6.70 2.37 20.82
CA ALA A 77 6.87 2.15 19.38
C ALA A 77 5.59 2.46 18.56
N CYS A 78 4.41 2.37 19.18
CA CYS A 78 3.16 2.75 18.53
C CYS A 78 3.10 4.26 18.22
N PHE A 79 3.77 5.10 19.01
CA PHE A 79 3.69 6.55 18.83
C PHE A 79 4.33 7.07 17.55
N PRO A 80 5.61 6.81 17.23
CA PRO A 80 6.19 7.27 15.96
C PRO A 80 5.47 6.62 14.77
N THR A 81 4.86 5.45 14.95
CA THR A 81 4.01 4.81 13.92
C THR A 81 2.73 5.62 13.69
N ALA A 82 2.01 5.97 14.76
CA ALA A 82 0.80 6.80 14.68
C ALA A 82 1.09 8.21 14.15
N ILE A 83 2.14 8.86 14.66
CA ILE A 83 2.57 10.19 14.23
C ILE A 83 2.98 10.16 12.76
N GLY A 84 3.72 9.14 12.32
CA GLY A 84 4.10 8.97 10.92
C GLY A 84 2.90 8.80 9.99
N PHE A 85 1.90 8.03 10.42
CA PHE A 85 0.65 7.88 9.69
C PHE A 85 -0.14 9.20 9.61
N VAL A 86 -0.27 9.92 10.73
CA VAL A 86 -0.94 11.23 10.79
C VAL A 86 -0.21 12.25 9.91
N CYS A 87 1.13 12.30 9.98
CA CYS A 87 1.95 13.16 9.13
C CYS A 87 1.72 12.84 7.65
N SER A 88 1.72 11.57 7.24
CA SER A 88 1.41 11.19 5.86
C SER A 88 0.04 11.72 5.42
N ARG A 89 -0.97 11.66 6.29
CA ARG A 89 -2.32 12.18 5.99
C ARG A 89 -2.37 13.70 5.92
N ALA A 90 -1.64 14.39 6.78
CA ALA A 90 -1.56 15.85 6.76
C ALA A 90 -0.85 16.37 5.49
N PHE A 91 0.18 15.67 5.03
CA PHE A 91 1.00 16.09 3.89
C PHE A 91 0.63 15.43 2.55
N ARG A 92 -0.40 14.57 2.50
CA ARG A 92 -0.94 14.03 1.24
C ARG A 92 -1.34 15.08 0.19
N PRO A 93 -1.86 16.29 0.52
CA PRO A 93 -2.31 17.25 -0.50
C PRO A 93 -1.17 17.80 -1.36
N PHE A 94 0.09 17.62 -0.94
CA PHE A 94 1.26 18.03 -1.70
C PHE A 94 1.67 17.03 -2.80
N LEU A 95 1.10 15.82 -2.81
CA LEU A 95 1.46 14.77 -3.76
C LEU A 95 0.24 14.29 -4.55
N HIS A 96 0.45 13.87 -5.79
CA HIS A 96 -0.57 13.22 -6.59
C HIS A 96 -1.06 11.90 -5.90
N PRO A 97 -2.37 11.54 -6.00
CA PRO A 97 -2.94 10.38 -5.29
C PRO A 97 -2.22 9.03 -5.47
N GLY A 98 -1.50 8.84 -6.58
CA GLY A 98 -0.68 7.64 -6.80
C GLY A 98 0.48 7.48 -5.80
N TRP A 99 0.90 8.56 -5.13
CA TRP A 99 2.04 8.58 -4.22
C TRP A 99 1.64 8.48 -2.74
N HIS A 100 0.35 8.57 -2.40
CA HIS A 100 -0.12 8.61 -1.02
C HIS A 100 0.18 7.32 -0.23
N SER A 101 0.12 6.17 -0.90
CA SER A 101 0.37 4.87 -0.28
C SER A 101 1.84 4.68 0.06
N VAL A 102 2.75 5.04 -0.84
CA VAL A 102 4.19 5.01 -0.60
C VAL A 102 4.65 6.08 0.40
N LEU A 103 4.00 7.25 0.44
CA LEU A 103 4.22 8.26 1.50
C LEU A 103 3.85 7.68 2.87
N THR A 104 2.69 7.02 2.96
CA THR A 104 2.24 6.39 4.19
C THR A 104 3.19 5.28 4.63
N LEU A 105 3.61 4.42 3.71
CA LEU A 105 4.57 3.35 3.99
C LEU A 105 5.89 3.91 4.53
N GLY A 106 6.45 4.92 3.87
CA GLY A 106 7.72 5.53 4.24
C GLY A 106 7.66 6.27 5.58
N CYS A 107 6.60 7.00 5.88
CA CYS A 107 6.52 7.78 7.13
C CYS A 107 6.18 6.93 8.36
N THR A 108 5.43 5.83 8.17
CA THR A 108 4.81 5.08 9.28
C THR A 108 5.77 4.05 9.89
N PHE A 109 6.50 3.30 9.06
CA PHE A 109 7.27 2.14 9.50
C PHE A 109 8.77 2.37 9.51
N GLN A 110 9.39 1.87 10.57
CA GLN A 110 10.67 2.35 11.06
C GLN A 110 11.66 1.21 11.03
N ASN A 111 12.92 1.50 10.78
CA ASN A 111 13.96 0.51 10.99
C ASN A 111 14.31 0.42 12.49
N GLY A 112 13.36 -0.10 13.28
CA GLY A 112 13.48 -0.15 14.74
C GLY A 112 14.62 -1.06 15.21
N LEU A 113 14.89 -2.16 14.52
CA LEU A 113 15.89 -3.14 14.92
C LEU A 113 17.30 -2.81 14.44
N THR A 114 17.57 -2.96 13.14
CA THR A 114 18.96 -3.01 12.64
C THR A 114 19.67 -1.68 12.79
N PHE A 115 18.95 -0.58 12.65
CA PHE A 115 19.51 0.75 12.79
C PHE A 115 19.81 1.09 14.25
N SER A 116 18.81 0.97 15.14
CA SER A 116 18.96 1.28 16.56
C SER A 116 20.00 0.39 17.24
N LEU A 117 19.99 -0.91 16.94
CA LEU A 117 20.96 -1.87 17.48
C LEU A 117 22.38 -1.56 17.00
N ALA A 118 22.57 -1.23 15.73
CA ALA A 118 23.89 -0.89 15.22
C ALA A 118 24.45 0.38 15.87
N ILE A 119 23.63 1.40 16.10
CA ILE A 119 24.07 2.59 16.83
C ILE A 119 24.41 2.23 18.28
N LEU A 120 23.51 1.56 18.99
CA LEU A 120 23.68 1.18 20.39
C LEU A 120 24.98 0.40 20.63
N LEU A 121 25.30 -0.57 19.75
CA LEU A 121 26.51 -1.40 19.84
C LEU A 121 27.82 -0.65 19.49
N ASN A 122 27.73 0.47 18.77
CA ASN A 122 28.91 1.23 18.34
C ASN A 122 29.13 2.51 19.16
N ILE A 123 28.18 2.92 20.00
CA ILE A 123 28.38 4.03 20.94
C ILE A 123 29.47 3.62 21.95
N LYS A 124 30.52 4.44 22.04
CA LYS A 124 31.62 4.28 22.99
C LYS A 124 31.92 5.61 23.67
N GLY A 125 32.35 5.57 24.93
CA GLY A 125 32.74 6.77 25.67
C GLY A 125 31.60 7.52 26.35
N VAL A 126 30.45 6.86 26.52
CA VAL A 126 29.37 7.31 27.43
C VAL A 126 29.56 6.58 28.76
N SER A 127 29.74 7.32 29.84
CA SER A 127 30.13 6.82 31.16
C SER A 127 29.13 5.83 31.77
N TRP A 128 27.84 6.02 31.50
CA TRP A 128 26.75 5.19 32.02
C TRP A 128 26.36 4.02 31.12
N LEU A 129 26.93 3.92 29.91
CA LEU A 129 26.63 2.84 28.96
C LEU A 129 27.71 1.74 29.07
N THR A 130 27.61 0.93 30.11
CA THR A 130 28.47 -0.25 30.30
C THR A 130 28.04 -1.42 29.40
N THR A 131 28.82 -2.49 29.33
CA THR A 131 28.48 -3.68 28.52
C THR A 131 27.15 -4.31 28.94
N GLU A 132 26.90 -4.41 30.25
CA GLU A 132 25.62 -4.93 30.79
C GLU A 132 24.44 -4.04 30.39
N GLU A 133 24.67 -2.73 30.39
CA GLU A 133 23.66 -1.75 29.98
C GLU A 133 23.38 -1.79 28.48
N VAL A 134 24.39 -2.06 27.66
CA VAL A 134 24.20 -2.31 26.23
C VAL A 134 23.32 -3.54 26.02
N GLU A 135 23.57 -4.65 26.73
CA GLU A 135 22.74 -5.86 26.65
C GLU A 135 21.28 -5.58 27.02
N ARG A 136 21.04 -4.80 28.08
CA ARG A 136 19.69 -4.34 28.46
C ARG A 136 19.06 -3.45 27.38
N GLY A 137 19.86 -2.57 26.80
CA GLY A 137 19.50 -1.76 25.64
C GLY A 137 19.05 -2.60 24.44
N GLU A 138 19.70 -3.74 24.18
CA GLU A 138 19.31 -4.68 23.11
C GLU A 138 17.89 -5.19 23.32
N SER A 139 17.56 -5.66 24.54
CA SER A 139 16.21 -6.16 24.87
C SER A 139 15.13 -5.13 24.56
N TYR A 140 15.35 -3.86 24.92
CA TYR A 140 14.42 -2.77 24.58
C TYR A 140 14.23 -2.59 23.08
N VAL A 141 15.32 -2.59 22.32
CA VAL A 141 15.29 -2.44 20.85
C VAL A 141 14.55 -3.62 20.20
N PHE A 142 14.75 -4.84 20.68
CA PHE A 142 14.05 -6.02 20.19
C PHE A 142 12.54 -5.94 20.43
N LEU A 143 12.12 -5.61 21.67
CA LEU A 143 10.70 -5.47 22.00
C LEU A 143 10.04 -4.32 21.23
N TYR A 144 10.74 -3.19 21.06
CA TYR A 144 10.30 -2.09 20.21
C TYR A 144 10.07 -2.54 18.76
N ASN A 145 10.96 -3.37 18.22
CA ASN A 145 10.86 -3.85 16.85
C ASN A 145 9.68 -4.80 16.60
N ILE A 146 9.15 -5.50 17.62
CA ILE A 146 7.97 -6.37 17.46
C ILE A 146 6.82 -5.58 16.83
N VAL A 147 6.53 -4.39 17.37
CA VAL A 147 5.46 -3.51 16.86
C VAL A 147 5.79 -2.97 15.47
N CYS A 148 7.04 -2.57 15.24
CA CYS A 148 7.46 -2.07 13.93
C CYS A 148 7.33 -3.13 12.83
N SER A 149 7.76 -4.36 13.12
CA SER A 149 7.71 -5.49 12.19
C SER A 149 6.27 -5.92 11.93
N LEU A 150 5.48 -6.16 12.98
CA LEU A 150 4.07 -6.53 12.84
C LEU A 150 3.30 -5.44 12.09
N GLY A 151 3.49 -4.17 12.43
CA GLY A 151 2.85 -3.06 11.74
C GLY A 151 3.20 -3.00 10.25
N LEU A 152 4.49 -3.15 9.91
CA LEU A 152 4.94 -3.09 8.51
C LEU A 152 4.29 -4.17 7.65
N TRP A 153 4.19 -5.39 8.16
CA TRP A 153 3.63 -6.50 7.40
C TRP A 153 2.10 -6.55 7.48
N ALA A 154 1.50 -6.20 8.63
CA ALA A 154 0.04 -6.27 8.81
C ALA A 154 -0.69 -5.10 8.16
N ILE A 155 -0.03 -3.95 8.01
CA ILE A 155 -0.63 -2.71 7.51
C ILE A 155 0.11 -2.23 6.26
N GLY A 156 1.44 -2.20 6.29
CA GLY A 156 2.24 -1.68 5.17
C GLY A 156 2.09 -2.47 3.87
N GLU A 157 2.23 -3.81 3.93
CA GLU A 157 2.06 -4.67 2.74
C GLU A 157 0.66 -4.58 2.13
N PRO A 158 -0.44 -4.69 2.91
CA PRO A 158 -1.77 -4.59 2.35
C PRO A 158 -2.06 -3.23 1.69
N ILE A 159 -1.55 -2.12 2.25
CA ILE A 159 -1.72 -0.78 1.66
C ILE A 159 -1.13 -0.72 0.24
N ILE A 160 0.07 -1.27 0.04
CA ILE A 160 0.73 -1.28 -1.27
C ILE A 160 0.03 -2.23 -2.23
N ARG A 161 -0.29 -3.45 -1.77
CA ARG A 161 -1.02 -4.45 -2.56
C ARG A 161 -2.36 -3.91 -3.07
N LEU A 162 -3.13 -3.25 -2.21
CA LEU A 162 -4.41 -2.63 -2.57
C LEU A 162 -4.21 -1.46 -3.55
N SER A 163 -3.15 -0.68 -3.38
CA SER A 163 -2.85 0.44 -4.28
C SER A 163 -2.48 -0.03 -5.68
N LYS A 164 -1.69 -1.11 -5.80
CA LYS A 164 -1.38 -1.74 -7.10
C LYS A 164 -2.64 -2.26 -7.78
N LYS A 165 -3.49 -3.01 -7.06
CA LYS A 165 -4.77 -3.51 -7.61
C LYS A 165 -5.68 -2.39 -8.11
N ARG A 166 -5.79 -1.29 -7.36
CA ARG A 166 -6.57 -0.11 -7.78
C ARG A 166 -5.98 0.58 -9.01
N LEU A 167 -4.65 0.63 -9.13
CA LEU A 167 -3.97 1.18 -10.30
C LEU A 167 -4.26 0.33 -11.54
N GLU A 168 -4.15 -0.99 -11.44
CA GLU A 168 -4.45 -1.93 -12.53
C GLU A 168 -5.92 -1.84 -12.97
N GLN A 169 -6.86 -1.79 -12.03
CA GLN A 169 -8.29 -1.59 -12.34
C GLN A 169 -8.55 -0.28 -13.09
N LYS A 170 -7.90 0.81 -12.68
CA LYS A 170 -8.00 2.10 -13.39
C LYS A 170 -7.43 2.02 -14.80
N ARG A 171 -6.31 1.30 -15.01
CA ARG A 171 -5.71 1.07 -16.33
C ARG A 171 -6.67 0.29 -17.24
N LEU A 172 -7.25 -0.80 -16.73
CA LEU A 172 -8.22 -1.60 -17.48
C LEU A 172 -9.48 -0.80 -17.85
N CYS A 173 -10.02 -0.02 -16.91
CA CYS A 173 -11.18 0.85 -17.17
C CYS A 173 -10.88 1.91 -18.25
N LYS A 174 -9.69 2.54 -18.21
CA LYS A 174 -9.27 3.49 -19.26
C LYS A 174 -9.14 2.82 -20.63
N GLN A 175 -8.58 1.60 -20.69
CA GLN A 175 -8.45 0.84 -21.93
C GLN A 175 -9.82 0.48 -22.51
N GLN A 176 -10.77 0.05 -21.67
CA GLN A 176 -12.14 -0.24 -22.09
C GLN A 176 -12.85 1.01 -22.61
N LEU A 177 -12.67 2.15 -21.96
CA LEU A 177 -13.25 3.41 -22.40
C LEU A 177 -12.69 3.85 -23.77
N GLN A 178 -11.37 3.74 -23.97
CA GLN A 178 -10.73 4.04 -25.25
C GLN A 178 -11.16 3.09 -26.37
N GLN A 179 -11.38 1.81 -26.05
CA GLN A 179 -11.93 0.84 -27.01
C GLN A 179 -13.36 1.20 -27.41
N HIS A 180 -14.21 1.56 -26.44
CA HIS A 180 -15.59 1.98 -26.71
C HIS A 180 -15.65 3.26 -27.54
N GLU A 181 -14.83 4.27 -27.22
CA GLU A 181 -14.72 5.51 -28.01
C GLU A 181 -14.26 5.23 -29.46
N GLY A 182 -13.31 4.30 -29.65
CA GLY A 182 -12.85 3.87 -30.97
C GLY A 182 -13.92 3.11 -31.77
N GLU A 183 -14.70 2.25 -31.12
CA GLU A 183 -15.82 1.53 -31.73
C GLU A 183 -16.98 2.47 -32.08
N GLU A 184 -17.33 3.44 -31.23
CA GLU A 184 -18.32 4.47 -31.53
C GLU A 184 -17.90 5.34 -32.71
N GLN A 185 -16.64 5.76 -32.79
CA GLN A 185 -16.13 6.51 -33.94
C GLN A 185 -16.18 5.67 -35.22
N ARG A 186 -15.82 4.38 -35.16
CA ARG A 186 -15.92 3.47 -36.31
C ARG A 186 -17.37 3.26 -36.76
N ASN A 187 -18.30 3.09 -35.81
CA ASN A 187 -19.72 2.92 -36.09
C ASN A 187 -20.36 4.20 -36.64
N ASN A 188 -19.92 5.39 -36.20
CA ASN A 188 -20.38 6.67 -36.74
C ASN A 188 -19.83 6.97 -38.14
N VAL A 189 -18.59 6.59 -38.46
CA VAL A 189 -18.02 6.73 -39.81
C VAL A 189 -18.70 5.79 -40.82
N GLN A 190 -19.21 4.64 -40.38
CA GLN A 190 -19.98 3.72 -41.23
C GLN A 190 -21.44 4.17 -41.45
N ARG A 191 -21.91 5.19 -40.72
CA ARG A 191 -23.30 5.69 -40.74
C ARG A 191 -23.57 6.88 -41.68
N PRO A 192 -23.02 6.94 -42.91
CA PRO A 192 -23.68 7.71 -43.97
C PRO A 192 -24.08 6.80 -45.14
N LYS A 193 -25.24 6.15 -45.03
CA LYS A 193 -26.11 5.70 -46.16
C LYS A 193 -27.35 4.88 -45.76
N MET A 194 -28.00 5.13 -44.63
CA MET A 194 -29.32 4.52 -44.38
C MET A 194 -30.17 5.27 -43.35
N GLU A 195 -30.23 6.59 -43.42
CA GLU A 195 -31.24 7.38 -42.71
C GLU A 195 -32.06 8.17 -43.73
N ALA A 196 -32.92 7.44 -44.42
CA ALA A 196 -34.13 7.98 -45.00
C ALA A 196 -35.27 7.00 -44.68
N ALA A 197 -36.19 7.47 -43.84
CA ALA A 197 -37.48 6.88 -43.50
C ALA A 197 -37.50 5.58 -42.67
N HIS A 198 -37.69 5.72 -41.35
CA HIS A 198 -38.85 5.13 -40.64
C HIS A 198 -38.90 5.60 -39.18
N ASP A 199 -39.82 6.51 -38.88
CA ASP A 199 -40.19 6.87 -37.50
C ASP A 199 -40.84 5.66 -36.83
N THR A 200 -40.11 5.05 -35.89
CA THR A 200 -40.61 3.95 -35.06
C THR A 200 -41.02 4.52 -33.70
N ILE A 201 -42.33 4.57 -33.44
CA ILE A 201 -42.88 5.03 -32.16
C ILE A 201 -42.83 3.87 -31.16
N VAL A 202 -42.09 4.04 -30.06
CA VAL A 202 -42.05 3.10 -28.93
C VAL A 202 -43.15 3.47 -27.94
N ILE A 203 -44.01 2.51 -27.58
CA ILE A 203 -45.11 2.70 -26.63
C ILE A 203 -44.66 2.23 -25.24
N TYR A 204 -44.69 3.13 -24.25
CA TYR A 204 -44.42 2.81 -22.84
C TYR A 204 -45.66 2.17 -22.17
N PRO A 205 -45.49 1.16 -21.31
CA PRO A 205 -46.62 0.42 -20.72
C PRO A 205 -47.40 1.18 -19.62
N TYR A 206 -47.10 2.46 -19.35
CA TYR A 206 -47.77 3.25 -18.31
C TYR A 206 -48.57 4.46 -18.81
N GLU A 207 -48.78 4.62 -20.12
CA GLU A 207 -49.77 5.61 -20.60
C GLU A 207 -51.20 5.07 -20.52
N VAL A 208 -51.73 5.06 -19.30
CA VAL A 208 -53.18 4.99 -19.04
C VAL A 208 -53.70 6.42 -18.91
N ASN A 209 -54.48 6.83 -19.91
CA ASN A 209 -55.51 7.89 -19.90
C ASN A 209 -55.11 9.32 -19.50
N TYR A 210 -54.93 10.19 -20.49
CA TYR A 210 -55.54 11.53 -20.49
C TYR A 210 -55.96 11.92 -21.91
N LEU A 211 -57.19 11.57 -22.30
CA LEU A 211 -57.86 12.20 -23.44
C LEU A 211 -58.46 13.54 -22.98
N PRO A 212 -58.17 14.67 -23.64
CA PRO A 212 -58.92 15.89 -23.39
C PRO A 212 -60.28 15.79 -24.10
N VAL A 213 -61.34 15.96 -23.32
CA VAL A 213 -62.73 16.10 -23.75
C VAL A 213 -62.83 17.17 -24.85
N LYS A 214 -63.25 16.76 -26.05
CA LYS A 214 -63.82 17.68 -27.05
C LYS A 214 -65.30 17.42 -27.19
N ASN A 215 -66.08 18.41 -26.78
CA ASN A 215 -67.52 18.53 -26.99
C ASN A 215 -67.86 18.57 -28.49
N GLY A 216 -68.93 17.89 -28.87
CA GLY A 216 -69.73 18.23 -30.04
C GLY A 216 -70.30 17.04 -30.80
N LYS A 217 -71.57 16.70 -30.49
CA LYS A 217 -72.69 16.30 -31.38
C LYS A 217 -72.38 15.29 -32.52
N SER A 218 -73.15 14.25 -32.81
CA SER A 218 -74.48 13.79 -32.41
C SER A 218 -74.79 12.57 -33.30
N VAL A 219 -75.46 11.56 -32.71
CA VAL A 219 -76.43 10.63 -33.32
C VAL A 219 -75.95 9.38 -34.10
N ALA A 220 -76.35 8.24 -33.49
CA ALA A 220 -76.85 6.95 -34.02
C ALA A 220 -75.98 6.12 -35.00
N GLY A 221 -75.90 4.79 -34.90
CA GLY A 221 -76.55 3.82 -34.04
C GLY A 221 -76.22 2.38 -34.50
N ALA A 222 -76.47 1.41 -33.60
CA ALA A 222 -76.74 -0.03 -33.81
C ALA A 222 -75.66 -0.91 -34.51
N LYS A 223 -75.14 -1.94 -33.80
CA LYS A 223 -75.41 -3.41 -33.94
C LYS A 223 -74.92 -3.98 -35.29
N GLU A 224 -74.26 -5.13 -35.43
CA GLU A 224 -74.27 -6.42 -34.73
C GLU A 224 -73.10 -7.28 -35.26
N LYS A 225 -72.78 -8.40 -34.58
CA LYS A 225 -71.77 -9.41 -34.98
C LYS A 225 -72.31 -10.40 -36.07
N PRO A 226 -71.68 -11.57 -36.36
CA PRO A 226 -70.70 -11.78 -37.42
C PRO A 226 -71.08 -12.94 -38.39
N ALA A 227 -70.16 -13.24 -39.33
CA ALA A 227 -69.75 -14.60 -39.78
C ALA A 227 -69.94 -14.98 -41.26
N ILE A 228 -68.90 -15.68 -41.76
CA ILE A 228 -68.88 -16.80 -42.74
C ILE A 228 -68.62 -16.51 -44.25
N ASN A 229 -67.37 -16.85 -44.63
CA ASN A 229 -66.92 -17.71 -45.75
C ASN A 229 -66.90 -17.28 -47.24
N VAL A 230 -65.66 -17.34 -47.76
CA VAL A 230 -65.17 -18.15 -48.92
C VAL A 230 -65.05 -17.50 -50.32
N ALA A 231 -63.80 -17.64 -50.83
CA ALA A 231 -63.33 -17.87 -52.20
C ALA A 231 -63.00 -16.72 -53.19
N VAL A 232 -61.69 -16.67 -53.50
CA VAL A 232 -61.01 -16.72 -54.83
C VAL A 232 -61.22 -15.58 -55.86
N GLY A 233 -60.11 -14.94 -56.24
CA GLY A 233 -59.94 -14.28 -57.55
C GLY A 233 -59.05 -13.02 -57.54
N HIS A 234 -57.82 -13.10 -58.07
CA HIS A 234 -56.98 -11.96 -58.47
C HIS A 234 -57.31 -11.54 -59.94
N PRO A 235 -56.82 -10.41 -60.54
CA PRO A 235 -56.02 -9.28 -60.02
C PRO A 235 -56.42 -7.85 -60.55
N LEU A 236 -55.66 -6.84 -60.11
CA LEU A 236 -55.39 -5.52 -60.73
C LEU A 236 -56.48 -4.41 -60.74
N SER A 237 -56.27 -3.36 -59.94
CA SER A 237 -55.81 -2.03 -60.43
C SER A 237 -56.31 -0.85 -59.58
N VAL A 238 -55.39 -0.30 -58.77
CA VAL A 238 -55.11 1.14 -58.55
C VAL A 238 -56.24 2.03 -57.99
N ALA A 239 -56.14 2.35 -56.69
CA ALA A 239 -56.33 3.70 -56.18
C ALA A 239 -55.51 3.90 -54.89
N ASN A 240 -54.55 4.81 -54.96
CA ASN A 240 -53.69 5.25 -53.86
C ASN A 240 -54.50 5.84 -52.71
N ASN A 241 -54.21 5.42 -51.48
CA ASN A 241 -54.21 6.32 -50.32
C ASN A 241 -53.10 5.85 -49.36
N HIS A 242 -52.14 6.75 -49.13
CA HIS A 242 -51.04 6.58 -48.19
C HIS A 242 -51.57 6.64 -46.75
N GLU A 243 -51.63 5.49 -46.06
CA GLU A 243 -51.57 5.45 -44.59
C GLU A 243 -50.12 5.12 -44.17
N PRO A 244 -49.50 5.89 -43.26
CA PRO A 244 -48.21 5.50 -42.71
C PRO A 244 -48.39 4.24 -41.85
N LYS A 245 -47.84 3.11 -42.29
CA LYS A 245 -47.74 1.88 -41.49
C LYS A 245 -46.94 2.18 -40.22
N LYS A 246 -47.63 2.28 -39.08
CA LYS A 246 -47.04 2.31 -37.74
C LYS A 246 -46.34 0.96 -37.50
N ILE A 247 -45.02 0.94 -37.50
CA ILE A 247 -44.24 -0.24 -37.14
C ILE A 247 -44.14 -0.25 -35.62
N THR A 248 -44.84 -1.17 -34.97
CA THR A 248 -44.76 -1.39 -33.52
C THR A 248 -43.58 -2.31 -33.23
N ARG A 249 -42.56 -1.81 -32.52
CA ARG A 249 -41.41 -2.61 -32.06
C ARG A 249 -41.59 -2.94 -30.58
N ASN A 250 -41.41 -4.21 -30.21
CA ASN A 250 -41.31 -4.61 -28.80
C ASN A 250 -39.94 -4.21 -28.23
N ALA A 251 -39.90 -3.74 -26.98
CA ALA A 251 -38.66 -3.36 -26.31
C ALA A 251 -37.68 -4.54 -26.19
N THR A 252 -36.37 -4.26 -26.31
CA THR A 252 -35.32 -5.27 -26.09
C THR A 252 -35.12 -5.55 -24.60
N ILE A 253 -34.46 -6.67 -24.28
CA ILE A 253 -34.25 -7.12 -22.89
C ILE A 253 -33.44 -6.08 -22.09
N GLU A 254 -32.48 -5.38 -22.70
CA GLU A 254 -31.75 -4.30 -22.01
C GLU A 254 -32.66 -3.10 -21.67
N GLU A 255 -33.57 -2.71 -22.59
CA GLU A 255 -34.53 -1.62 -22.36
C GLU A 255 -35.54 -1.98 -21.26
N GLN A 256 -35.92 -3.27 -21.17
CA GLN A 256 -36.75 -3.78 -20.07
C GLN A 256 -36.02 -3.82 -18.72
N LEU A 257 -34.70 -4.07 -18.71
CA LEU A 257 -33.90 -4.06 -17.49
C LEU A 257 -33.69 -2.64 -16.95
N GLU A 258 -33.63 -1.63 -17.81
CA GLU A 258 -33.50 -0.23 -17.40
C GLU A 258 -34.76 0.29 -16.67
N TRP A 259 -35.92 -0.30 -16.96
CA TRP A 259 -37.19 -0.06 -16.25
C TRP A 259 -37.22 -0.68 -14.84
N TYR A 260 -36.26 -1.53 -14.50
CA TYR A 260 -36.19 -2.26 -13.24
C TYR A 260 -35.08 -1.74 -12.31
N ARG A 261 -35.02 -0.41 -12.09
CA ARG A 261 -34.22 0.16 -10.99
C ARG A 261 -35.10 0.21 -9.72
N PRO A 262 -34.76 -0.48 -8.62
CA PRO A 262 -35.59 -0.45 -7.42
C PRO A 262 -35.56 0.95 -6.80
N GLY A 263 -36.74 1.51 -6.56
CA GLY A 263 -36.91 2.74 -5.80
C GLY A 263 -36.41 2.54 -4.36
N ASN A 264 -35.62 3.51 -3.88
CA ASN A 264 -35.30 3.64 -2.46
C ASN A 264 -36.61 3.70 -1.68
N ASN A 265 -36.95 2.66 -0.90
CA ASN A 265 -37.80 2.68 0.29
C ASN A 265 -37.95 1.26 0.88
N THR A 266 -37.12 0.92 1.87
CA THR A 266 -37.42 -0.16 2.85
C THR A 266 -37.22 0.36 4.28
N PRO A 267 -38.16 0.13 5.21
CA PRO A 267 -38.09 0.54 6.62
C PRO A 267 -37.14 -0.36 7.44
N PRO A 268 -36.69 0.06 8.64
CA PRO A 268 -35.54 -0.52 9.31
C PRO A 268 -35.86 -1.90 9.87
N THR A 269 -34.99 -2.88 9.60
CA THR A 269 -35.04 -4.19 10.25
C THR A 269 -34.37 -4.07 11.63
N GLN A 270 -35.11 -4.43 12.68
CA GLN A 270 -34.63 -4.52 14.06
C GLN A 270 -33.38 -5.41 14.13
N MET A 271 -32.32 -4.89 14.75
CA MET A 271 -31.12 -5.62 15.11
C MET A 271 -31.33 -6.31 16.46
N ASP A 272 -31.13 -7.63 16.46
CA ASP A 272 -31.03 -8.46 17.65
C ASP A 272 -29.60 -8.30 18.22
N ASP A 273 -29.49 -7.75 19.44
CA ASP A 273 -28.23 -7.23 20.02
C ASP A 273 -27.24 -8.32 20.50
N SER A 274 -27.56 -9.61 20.34
CA SER A 274 -26.70 -10.73 20.80
C SER A 274 -25.74 -11.28 19.74
N ASP A 275 -25.99 -11.07 18.44
CA ASP A 275 -25.16 -11.62 17.36
C ASP A 275 -23.98 -10.72 16.96
N HIS A 276 -23.97 -9.46 17.42
CA HIS A 276 -22.92 -8.51 17.05
C HIS A 276 -21.56 -8.82 17.68
N ALA A 277 -21.52 -9.40 18.89
CA ALA A 277 -20.26 -9.73 19.54
C ALA A 277 -19.57 -10.96 18.91
N PHE A 278 -20.35 -11.96 18.51
CA PHE A 278 -19.83 -13.21 17.94
C PHE A 278 -19.48 -13.05 16.46
N SER A 279 -20.28 -12.30 15.68
CA SER A 279 -19.93 -11.92 14.31
C SER A 279 -18.72 -10.99 14.28
N PHE A 280 -18.62 -10.02 15.20
CA PHE A 280 -17.42 -9.20 15.33
C PHE A 280 -16.19 -10.03 15.69
N PHE A 281 -16.31 -11.00 16.60
CA PHE A 281 -15.20 -11.90 16.94
C PHE A 281 -14.77 -12.75 15.74
N TRP A 282 -15.70 -13.31 14.98
CA TRP A 282 -15.39 -14.11 13.78
C TRP A 282 -14.89 -13.26 12.60
N ASP A 283 -15.38 -12.03 12.44
CA ASP A 283 -14.86 -11.05 11.49
C ASP A 283 -13.46 -10.59 11.86
N VAL A 284 -13.17 -10.41 13.15
CA VAL A 284 -11.82 -10.12 13.65
C VAL A 284 -10.92 -11.35 13.45
N LEU A 285 -11.39 -12.55 13.75
CA LEU A 285 -10.61 -13.79 13.62
C LEU A 285 -10.32 -14.16 12.17
N SER A 286 -11.27 -13.97 11.26
CA SER A 286 -11.08 -14.15 9.81
C SER A 286 -10.13 -13.11 9.23
N ARG A 287 -10.18 -11.85 9.70
CA ARG A 287 -9.17 -10.83 9.38
C ARG A 287 -7.79 -11.17 9.93
N VAL A 288 -7.71 -11.75 11.12
CA VAL A 288 -6.45 -12.27 11.70
C VAL A 288 -5.92 -13.46 10.89
N GLY A 289 -6.80 -14.36 10.43
CA GLY A 289 -6.45 -15.46 9.53
C GLY A 289 -5.85 -14.98 8.21
N ALA A 290 -6.45 -13.96 7.59
CA ALA A 290 -5.92 -13.33 6.38
C ALA A 290 -4.58 -12.59 6.62
N LEU A 291 -4.31 -12.12 7.84
CA LEU A 291 -3.02 -11.52 8.21
C LEU A 291 -1.94 -12.59 8.44
N LEU A 292 -2.30 -13.77 8.94
CA LEU A 292 -1.41 -14.93 9.09
C LEU A 292 -0.96 -15.50 7.73
N GLU A 293 -1.62 -15.16 6.62
CA GLU A 293 -1.16 -15.55 5.29
C GLU A 293 0.22 -14.94 4.95
N SER A 294 0.61 -13.85 5.61
CA SER A 294 1.98 -13.33 5.45
C SER A 294 2.96 -14.12 6.34
N PRO A 295 3.99 -14.78 5.75
CA PRO A 295 4.96 -15.58 6.52
C PRO A 295 5.64 -14.80 7.65
N PRO A 296 6.05 -13.52 7.48
CA PRO A 296 6.67 -12.76 8.57
C PRO A 296 5.75 -12.58 9.78
N ILE A 297 4.44 -12.38 9.60
CA ILE A 297 3.49 -12.24 10.72
C ILE A 297 3.30 -13.57 11.42
N ALA A 298 3.04 -14.64 10.67
CA ALA A 298 2.83 -15.97 11.23
C ALA A 298 4.03 -16.42 12.08
N VAL A 299 5.25 -16.21 11.58
CA VAL A 299 6.47 -16.56 12.31
C VAL A 299 6.74 -15.63 13.48
N THR A 300 6.45 -14.33 13.39
CA THR A 300 6.57 -13.41 14.53
C THR A 300 5.61 -13.82 15.65
N ILE A 301 4.34 -14.07 15.35
CA ILE A 301 3.35 -14.51 16.34
C ILE A 301 3.72 -15.89 16.91
N GLY A 302 4.07 -16.85 16.05
CA GLY A 302 4.49 -18.19 16.46
C GLY A 302 5.73 -18.17 17.35
N SER A 303 6.71 -17.32 17.03
CA SER A 303 7.90 -17.15 17.87
C SER A 303 7.57 -16.58 19.24
N ILE A 304 6.68 -15.59 19.34
CA ILE A 304 6.21 -15.03 20.61
C ILE A 304 5.50 -16.11 21.44
N ILE A 305 4.64 -16.92 20.82
CA ILE A 305 3.96 -18.03 21.50
C ILE A 305 4.98 -19.03 22.05
N ILE A 306 5.94 -19.47 21.24
CA ILE A 306 6.99 -20.40 21.68
C ILE A 306 7.82 -19.79 22.82
N SER A 307 8.13 -18.50 22.73
CA SER A 307 8.96 -17.80 23.71
C SER A 307 8.28 -17.59 25.07
N LEU A 308 6.97 -17.34 25.05
CA LEU A 308 6.17 -17.06 26.24
C LEU A 308 5.57 -18.32 26.87
N VAL A 309 5.33 -19.40 26.13
CA VAL A 309 4.77 -20.63 26.70
C VAL A 309 5.91 -21.48 27.31
N PRO A 310 5.99 -21.64 28.65
CA PRO A 310 7.17 -22.23 29.29
C PRO A 310 7.54 -23.64 28.80
N PRO A 311 6.59 -24.58 28.57
CA PRO A 311 6.91 -25.88 27.99
C PRO A 311 7.55 -25.80 26.59
N LEU A 312 7.06 -24.91 25.72
CA LEU A 312 7.60 -24.72 24.38
C LEU A 312 8.97 -24.07 24.41
N ARG A 313 9.16 -23.10 25.33
CA ARG A 313 10.45 -22.46 25.55
C ARG A 313 11.49 -23.46 26.05
N TRP A 314 11.13 -24.32 27.00
CA TRP A 314 12.03 -25.36 27.49
C TRP A 314 12.48 -26.30 26.37
N LEU A 315 11.55 -26.65 25.46
CA LEU A 315 11.88 -27.42 24.26
C LEU A 315 12.83 -26.64 23.32
N ALA A 316 12.62 -25.34 23.15
CA ALA A 316 13.50 -24.47 22.36
C ALA A 316 14.91 -24.32 22.97
N GLU A 317 15.01 -24.26 24.29
CA GLU A 317 16.28 -24.15 25.03
C GLU A 317 17.00 -25.49 25.20
N SER A 318 16.33 -26.61 24.93
CA SER A 318 16.94 -27.94 24.96
C SER A 318 18.11 -28.06 23.98
N PRO A 319 19.10 -28.96 24.20
CA PRO A 319 20.22 -29.15 23.28
C PRO A 319 19.82 -29.32 21.80
N PRO A 320 18.82 -30.15 21.42
CA PRO A 320 18.38 -30.23 20.03
C PRO A 320 17.69 -28.94 19.56
N GLY A 321 16.94 -28.26 20.45
CA GLY A 321 16.33 -26.96 20.17
C GLY A 321 17.36 -25.88 19.84
N GLN A 322 18.47 -25.81 20.58
CA GLN A 322 19.55 -24.87 20.31
C GLN A 322 20.25 -25.13 18.98
N VAL A 323 20.46 -26.40 18.60
CA VAL A 323 21.01 -26.75 17.29
C VAL A 323 20.07 -26.30 16.17
N LEU A 324 18.77 -26.56 16.31
CA LEU A 324 17.76 -26.15 15.33
C LEU A 324 17.68 -24.62 15.20
N ILE A 325 17.54 -23.91 16.32
CA ILE A 325 17.47 -22.44 16.35
C ILE A 325 18.77 -21.84 15.84
N GLY A 326 19.92 -22.44 16.16
CA GLY A 326 21.22 -22.05 15.62
C GLY A 326 21.28 -22.15 14.09
N GLY A 327 20.77 -23.25 13.52
CA GLY A 327 20.63 -23.41 12.07
C GLY A 327 19.71 -22.37 11.44
N ILE A 328 18.54 -22.12 12.04
CA ILE A 328 17.60 -21.08 11.60
C ILE A 328 18.25 -19.69 11.66
N LYS A 329 19.00 -19.40 12.74
CA LYS A 329 19.75 -18.15 12.91
C LYS A 329 20.79 -17.96 11.81
N LEU A 330 21.50 -19.03 11.43
CA LEU A 330 22.50 -18.99 10.36
C LEU A 330 21.85 -18.64 9.01
N ILE A 331 20.69 -19.24 8.71
CA ILE A 331 19.91 -18.89 7.51
C ILE A 331 19.46 -17.42 7.59
N GLY A 332 18.89 -16.99 8.73
CA GLY A 332 18.40 -15.64 8.94
C GLY A 332 19.47 -14.55 8.85
N ALA A 333 20.73 -14.87 9.15
CA ALA A 333 21.85 -13.92 9.07
C ALA A 333 22.04 -13.33 7.66
N GLY A 334 21.63 -14.05 6.61
CA GLY A 334 21.67 -13.57 5.23
C GLY A 334 20.59 -12.54 4.88
N ALA A 335 19.56 -12.34 5.72
CA ALA A 335 18.43 -11.48 5.41
C ALA A 335 18.83 -10.01 5.21
N ILE A 336 19.63 -9.46 6.13
CA ILE A 336 20.02 -8.05 6.12
C ILE A 336 20.94 -7.76 4.91
N PRO A 337 22.03 -8.53 4.65
CA PRO A 337 22.85 -8.30 3.46
C PRO A 337 22.07 -8.44 2.16
N LEU A 338 21.16 -9.42 2.05
CA LEU A 338 20.35 -9.62 0.84
C LEU A 338 19.39 -8.45 0.61
N GLN A 339 18.75 -7.92 1.66
CA GLN A 339 17.90 -6.72 1.56
C GLN A 339 18.65 -5.52 1.00
N LEU A 340 19.87 -5.30 1.49
CA LEU A 340 20.73 -4.21 1.04
C LEU A 340 21.20 -4.42 -0.40
N LEU A 341 21.52 -5.65 -0.77
CA LEU A 341 21.85 -6.03 -2.13
C LEU A 341 20.68 -5.75 -3.09
N VAL A 342 19.46 -6.16 -2.72
CA VAL A 342 18.23 -5.94 -3.49
C VAL A 342 17.91 -4.45 -3.63
N LEU A 343 18.09 -3.67 -2.56
CA LEU A 343 17.98 -2.21 -2.60
C LEU A 343 18.96 -1.63 -3.64
N GLY A 344 20.22 -2.07 -3.61
CA GLY A 344 21.23 -1.71 -4.60
C GLY A 344 20.82 -2.06 -6.03
N CYS A 345 20.40 -3.30 -6.28
CA CYS A 345 19.97 -3.74 -7.61
C CYS A 345 18.80 -2.89 -8.15
N THR A 346 17.83 -2.58 -7.28
CA THR A 346 16.66 -1.76 -7.64
C THR A 346 17.07 -0.34 -8.03
N VAL A 347 18.08 0.23 -7.36
CA VAL A 347 18.65 1.54 -7.69
C VAL A 347 19.48 1.50 -8.98
N ALA A 348 20.17 0.40 -9.30
CA ALA A 348 20.98 0.29 -10.53
C ALA A 348 20.11 0.21 -11.78
N ASN A 349 19.02 -0.54 -11.72
CA ASN A 349 18.04 -0.62 -12.80
C ASN A 349 17.48 0.77 -13.17
N ALA A 350 17.58 1.74 -12.26
CA ALA A 350 17.20 3.13 -12.51
C ALA A 350 18.17 3.94 -13.38
N ARG A 351 19.38 3.45 -13.67
CA ARG A 351 20.41 4.20 -14.41
C ARG A 351 20.53 3.83 -15.89
N SER A 352 19.79 2.84 -16.40
CA SER A 352 19.77 2.56 -17.83
C SER A 352 18.67 3.41 -18.48
N PRO A 353 19.02 4.56 -19.10
CA PRO A 353 19.12 4.56 -20.56
C PRO A 353 20.20 5.51 -21.13
N SER A 354 21.19 4.99 -21.87
CA SER A 354 21.87 5.72 -22.96
C SER A 354 22.81 4.80 -23.77
N SER A 355 22.69 4.87 -25.12
CA SER A 355 23.55 4.31 -26.18
C SER A 355 23.34 2.80 -26.47
N THR A 356 23.05 2.25 -27.67
CA THR A 356 23.02 2.65 -29.10
C THR A 356 22.41 1.42 -29.84
N ASN A 357 21.28 1.47 -30.58
CA ASN A 357 21.19 1.58 -32.05
C ASN A 357 19.77 1.20 -32.51
N GLU A 358 19.35 1.77 -33.63
CA GLU A 358 18.09 1.56 -34.35
C GLU A 358 17.93 0.15 -34.95
N THR A 359 16.66 -0.22 -35.16
CA THR A 359 16.13 -1.28 -36.05
C THR A 359 16.13 -2.73 -35.54
N ALA A 360 15.02 -3.15 -34.93
CA ALA A 360 14.31 -4.42 -35.22
C ALA A 360 13.02 -4.53 -34.40
N GLU A 361 11.95 -4.95 -35.08
CA GLU A 361 10.58 -5.06 -34.59
C GLU A 361 10.34 -6.13 -33.49
N LYS A 362 9.32 -5.81 -32.67
CA LYS A 362 8.31 -6.68 -32.03
C LYS A 362 8.63 -7.53 -30.79
N ALA A 363 7.72 -7.33 -29.83
CA ALA A 363 7.25 -8.18 -28.74
C ALA A 363 8.06 -8.17 -27.43
N GLY A 364 7.47 -7.54 -26.41
CA GLY A 364 7.94 -7.61 -25.02
C GLY A 364 7.70 -6.32 -24.25
N SER A 365 6.49 -6.14 -23.71
CA SER A 365 6.08 -5.02 -22.88
C SER A 365 6.94 -4.90 -21.60
N GLY A 366 7.83 -3.91 -21.56
CA GLY A 366 8.39 -3.36 -20.33
C GLY A 366 7.50 -2.22 -19.83
N GLU A 367 6.85 -2.41 -18.69
CA GLU A 367 6.06 -1.38 -18.01
C GLU A 367 7.00 -0.29 -17.45
N ASN A 368 7.20 0.78 -18.20
CA ASN A 368 7.74 2.03 -17.65
C ASN A 368 6.63 2.75 -16.88
N ASP A 369 6.75 2.79 -15.55
CA ASP A 369 5.81 3.43 -14.60
C ASP A 369 5.90 4.98 -14.55
N ASP A 370 6.48 5.60 -15.58
CA ASP A 370 6.60 7.05 -15.74
C ASP A 370 5.46 7.63 -16.62
N GLU A 371 4.22 7.43 -16.19
CA GLU A 371 3.07 8.22 -16.67
C GLU A 371 2.67 9.26 -15.62
N ASP A 372 3.49 10.30 -15.45
CA ASP A 372 3.10 11.55 -14.79
C ASP A 372 3.18 12.75 -15.77
N ALA A 373 3.31 12.50 -17.08
CA ALA A 373 3.18 13.51 -18.13
C ALA A 373 2.14 13.04 -19.14
N VAL A 374 1.26 13.96 -19.54
CA VAL A 374 0.10 13.77 -20.46
C VAL A 374 -1.19 13.31 -19.78
N ASP A 375 -1.72 14.16 -18.89
CA ASP A 375 -3.18 14.36 -18.78
C ASP A 375 -3.48 15.79 -19.26
N LYS A 376 -3.28 16.01 -20.57
CA LYS A 376 -3.65 17.25 -21.27
C LYS A 376 -4.67 16.89 -22.35
N ASN A 377 -5.91 16.71 -21.91
CA ASN A 377 -7.17 16.83 -22.66
C ASN A 377 -8.11 15.73 -22.20
N ASN A 378 -9.05 16.10 -21.33
CA ASN A 378 -10.47 15.94 -21.58
C ASN A 378 -11.26 16.71 -20.50
N GLY A 379 -12.15 17.58 -20.97
CA GLY A 379 -12.91 18.55 -20.17
C GLY A 379 -13.98 17.89 -19.31
N LEU A 380 -13.58 17.30 -18.20
CA LEU A 380 -14.42 17.15 -17.01
C LEU A 380 -13.60 17.67 -15.83
N GLU A 381 -14.01 18.81 -15.25
CA GLU A 381 -13.38 19.39 -14.05
C GLU A 381 -13.42 18.40 -12.88
N LYS A 382 -12.43 17.52 -12.79
CA LYS A 382 -12.09 16.84 -11.53
C LYS A 382 -11.40 17.87 -10.65
N ARG A 383 -12.05 18.20 -9.52
CA ARG A 383 -11.45 18.95 -8.42
C ARG A 383 -10.04 18.42 -8.15
N LYS A 384 -9.00 19.21 -8.42
CA LYS A 384 -7.61 18.79 -8.17
C LYS A 384 -7.46 18.48 -6.67
N GLU A 385 -7.27 17.20 -6.33
CA GLU A 385 -7.05 16.75 -4.94
C GLU A 385 -5.64 17.08 -4.42
N TYR A 386 -4.81 17.78 -5.20
CA TYR A 386 -3.43 18.12 -4.87
C TYR A 386 -3.04 19.51 -5.36
N ILE A 387 -2.06 20.11 -4.70
CA ILE A 387 -1.58 21.47 -4.97
C ILE A 387 -0.37 21.43 -5.93
N ASP A 388 -0.54 21.93 -7.15
CA ASP A 388 0.54 22.18 -8.11
C ASP A 388 1.29 23.48 -7.76
N PHE A 389 2.22 23.45 -6.79
CA PHE A 389 2.97 24.65 -6.40
C PHE A 389 4.46 24.63 -6.77
N PHE A 390 5.01 23.52 -7.28
CA PHE A 390 6.46 23.40 -7.53
C PHE A 390 6.79 22.83 -8.92
N PRO A 391 7.78 23.39 -9.65
CA PRO A 391 8.27 22.86 -10.92
C PRO A 391 9.13 21.59 -10.77
N VAL A 392 8.91 20.80 -9.70
CA VAL A 392 9.73 19.65 -9.31
C VAL A 392 8.99 18.36 -9.65
N SER A 393 9.72 17.34 -10.12
CA SER A 393 9.15 16.01 -10.40
C SER A 393 8.49 15.42 -9.15
N GLN A 394 7.32 14.78 -9.31
CA GLN A 394 6.56 14.17 -8.21
C GLN A 394 7.40 13.16 -7.40
N SER A 395 8.29 12.41 -8.05
CA SER A 395 9.19 11.46 -7.37
C SER A 395 10.18 12.15 -6.45
N THR A 396 10.71 13.31 -6.88
CA THR A 396 11.66 14.12 -6.11
C THR A 396 10.95 14.81 -4.95
N LEU A 397 9.75 15.36 -5.20
CA LEU A 397 8.92 15.96 -4.15
C LEU A 397 8.54 14.92 -3.09
N PHE A 398 8.12 13.73 -3.51
CA PHE A 398 7.87 12.59 -2.61
C PHE A 398 9.09 12.25 -1.76
N ALA A 399 10.28 12.16 -2.37
CA ALA A 399 11.50 11.83 -1.66
C ALA A 399 11.87 12.90 -0.62
N ILE A 400 11.90 14.18 -1.02
CA ILE A 400 12.21 15.31 -0.12
C ILE A 400 11.23 15.34 1.04
N LEU A 401 9.93 15.27 0.74
CA LEU A 401 8.87 15.31 1.74
C LEU A 401 9.01 14.14 2.74
N THR A 402 9.15 12.91 2.26
CA THR A 402 9.27 11.73 3.12
C THR A 402 10.52 11.80 4.00
N VAL A 403 11.66 12.25 3.45
CA VAL A 403 12.91 12.39 4.21
C VAL A 403 12.78 13.44 5.31
N ILE A 404 12.23 14.62 5.02
CA ILE A 404 12.04 15.68 6.02
C ILE A 404 11.07 15.23 7.13
N LEU A 405 9.93 14.63 6.74
CA LEU A 405 8.96 14.14 7.72
C LEU A 405 9.59 13.07 8.61
N ARG A 406 10.33 12.12 8.04
CA ARG A 406 10.87 10.97 8.77
C ARG A 406 12.08 11.31 9.64
N LEU A 407 13.01 12.11 9.15
CA LEU A 407 14.28 12.36 9.84
C LEU A 407 14.25 13.59 10.75
N ILE A 408 13.26 14.49 10.60
CA ILE A 408 13.19 15.75 11.34
C ILE A 408 11.86 15.87 12.09
N LEU A 409 10.73 15.91 11.37
CA LEU A 409 9.44 16.23 12.00
C LEU A 409 9.01 15.16 13.02
N ILE A 410 9.00 13.89 12.61
CA ILE A 410 8.56 12.79 13.48
C ILE A 410 9.43 12.69 14.74
N PRO A 411 10.78 12.69 14.66
CA PRO A 411 11.62 12.65 15.85
C PRO A 411 11.42 13.85 16.79
N ILE A 412 11.21 15.07 16.26
CA ILE A 412 10.88 16.26 17.09
C ILE A 412 9.61 16.01 17.90
N VAL A 413 8.51 15.63 17.23
CA VAL A 413 7.21 15.42 17.89
C VAL A 413 7.30 14.28 18.91
N CYS A 414 7.96 13.19 18.55
CA CYS A 414 8.18 12.06 19.43
C CYS A 414 9.02 12.43 20.66
N PHE A 415 10.09 13.19 20.48
CA PHE A 415 10.93 13.65 21.58
C PHE A 415 10.13 14.50 22.57
N VAL A 416 9.35 15.47 22.08
CA VAL A 416 8.51 16.34 22.92
C VAL A 416 7.55 15.50 23.77
N MET A 417 6.87 14.54 23.15
CA MET A 417 5.95 13.64 23.84
C MET A 417 6.66 12.75 24.86
N VAL A 418 7.79 12.12 24.50
CA VAL A 418 8.61 11.30 25.43
C VAL A 418 9.12 12.15 26.60
N HIS A 419 9.53 13.39 26.35
CA HIS A 419 9.95 14.34 27.37
C HIS A 419 8.84 14.62 28.38
N PHE A 420 7.62 14.90 27.91
CA PHE A 420 6.48 15.13 28.79
C PHE A 420 6.08 13.88 29.58
N LEU A 421 6.10 12.70 28.96
CA LEU A 421 5.84 11.43 29.65
C LEU A 421 6.87 11.15 30.75
N ARG A 422 8.14 11.44 30.50
CA ARG A 422 9.22 11.34 31.49
C ARG A 422 9.00 12.33 32.63
N LYS A 423 8.76 13.60 32.32
CA LYS A 423 8.56 14.66 33.33
C LYS A 423 7.32 14.40 34.20
N GLY A 424 6.28 13.80 33.61
CA GLY A 424 5.08 13.37 34.32
C GLY A 424 5.26 12.09 35.14
N GLY A 425 6.43 11.45 35.12
CA GLY A 425 6.68 10.21 35.85
C GLY A 425 5.90 8.99 35.33
N VAL A 426 5.38 9.06 34.10
CA VAL A 426 4.55 8.00 33.50
C VAL A 426 5.42 6.84 33.01
N ILE A 427 6.57 7.16 32.40
CA ILE A 427 7.49 6.17 31.82
C ILE A 427 8.75 6.02 32.68
N PRO A 428 9.47 4.87 32.57
CA PRO A 428 10.73 4.67 33.28
C PRO A 428 11.74 5.78 32.97
N SER A 429 12.41 6.27 34.01
CA SER A 429 13.45 7.30 33.90
C SER A 429 14.85 6.74 33.66
N ASP A 430 14.94 5.44 33.39
CA ASP A 430 16.19 4.77 33.07
C ASP A 430 16.81 5.32 31.78
N ARG A 431 18.11 5.63 31.81
CA ARG A 431 18.79 6.34 30.70
C ARG A 431 18.92 5.46 29.47
N VAL A 432 19.19 4.18 29.68
CA VAL A 432 19.40 3.19 28.60
C VAL A 432 18.07 2.91 27.92
N PHE A 433 17.01 2.72 28.69
CA PHE A 433 15.65 2.66 28.18
C PHE A 433 15.32 3.89 27.32
N LEU A 434 15.48 5.10 27.87
CA LEU A 434 15.15 6.33 27.15
C LEU A 434 15.99 6.48 25.88
N LEU A 435 17.28 6.14 25.91
CA LEU A 435 18.14 6.15 24.73
C LEU A 435 17.60 5.17 23.67
N SER A 436 17.29 3.92 24.04
CA SER A 436 16.77 2.92 23.10
C SER A 436 15.46 3.37 22.43
N ILE A 437 14.54 3.99 23.17
CA ILE A 437 13.30 4.52 22.61
C ILE A 437 13.57 5.71 21.68
N LEU A 438 14.39 6.66 22.10
CA LEU A 438 14.74 7.84 21.31
C LEU A 438 15.45 7.45 20.00
N LEU A 439 16.34 6.46 20.04
CA LEU A 439 16.97 5.87 18.86
C LEU A 439 15.93 5.28 17.91
N GLY A 440 14.97 4.52 18.42
CA GLY A 440 13.86 3.99 17.63
C GLY A 440 13.05 5.10 16.93
N THR A 441 12.83 6.23 17.60
CA THR A 441 12.04 7.35 17.04
C THR A 441 12.76 8.08 15.90
N CYS A 442 14.08 8.23 15.99
CA CYS A 442 14.92 8.87 14.98
C CYS A 442 15.39 7.93 13.86
N ALA A 443 15.08 6.63 13.95
CA ALA A 443 15.44 5.68 12.93
C ALA A 443 14.87 6.08 11.56
N PRO A 444 15.57 5.86 10.45
CA PRO A 444 15.00 6.02 9.12
C PRO A 444 13.86 5.01 8.88
N SER A 445 13.19 5.12 7.73
CA SER A 445 12.16 4.17 7.32
C SER A 445 12.71 2.74 7.21
N ALA A 446 11.87 1.75 7.47
CA ALA A 446 12.27 0.35 7.42
C ALA A 446 12.82 -0.04 6.03
N ILE A 447 14.02 -0.61 5.94
CA ILE A 447 14.58 -1.10 4.67
C ILE A 447 13.64 -2.13 4.03
N ASN A 448 13.03 -2.99 4.84
CA ASN A 448 12.07 -4.01 4.41
C ASN A 448 10.86 -3.45 3.66
N SER A 449 10.53 -2.17 3.85
CA SER A 449 9.45 -1.53 3.10
C SER A 449 9.75 -1.40 1.60
N SER A 450 11.03 -1.35 1.19
CA SER A 450 11.39 -1.37 -0.23
C SER A 450 11.13 -2.73 -0.87
N LEU A 451 11.31 -3.83 -0.11
CA LEU A 451 10.98 -5.17 -0.58
C LEU A 451 9.49 -5.32 -0.91
N ILE A 452 8.62 -4.71 -0.10
CA ILE A 452 7.17 -4.70 -0.35
C ILE A 452 6.87 -4.05 -1.70
N CYS A 453 7.47 -2.89 -1.97
CA CYS A 453 7.28 -2.17 -3.23
C CYS A 453 7.83 -2.96 -4.42
N SER A 454 9.01 -3.59 -4.28
CA SER A 454 9.62 -4.44 -5.31
C SER A 454 8.84 -5.72 -5.59
N MET A 455 8.34 -6.38 -4.55
CA MET A 455 7.55 -7.62 -4.66
C MET A 455 6.24 -7.38 -5.42
N HIS A 456 5.56 -6.25 -5.14
CA HIS A 456 4.30 -5.87 -5.77
C HIS A 456 4.46 -5.05 -7.05
N ALA A 457 5.70 -4.78 -7.48
CA ALA A 457 6.01 -3.92 -8.63
C ALA A 457 5.19 -2.61 -8.62
N TYR A 458 5.17 -1.94 -7.46
CA TYR A 458 4.42 -0.71 -7.24
C TYR A 458 5.37 0.40 -6.81
N LYS A 459 5.68 1.34 -7.72
CA LYS A 459 6.59 2.47 -7.48
C LYS A 459 7.91 2.04 -6.80
N ALA A 460 8.39 0.83 -7.11
CA ALA A 460 9.55 0.20 -6.48
C ALA A 460 10.83 1.04 -6.64
N ARG A 461 11.05 1.53 -7.86
CA ARG A 461 12.21 2.35 -8.23
C ARG A 461 12.29 3.68 -7.46
N PRO A 462 11.29 4.59 -7.56
CA PRO A 462 11.36 5.87 -6.83
C PRO A 462 11.35 5.67 -5.31
N TYR A 463 10.70 4.61 -4.80
CA TYR A 463 10.76 4.27 -3.39
C TYR A 463 12.17 3.83 -2.95
N ALA A 464 12.83 2.96 -3.71
CA ALA A 464 14.20 2.52 -3.44
C ALA A 464 15.21 3.68 -3.47
N GLN A 465 15.05 4.60 -4.44
CA GLN A 465 15.86 5.82 -4.52
C GLN A 465 15.65 6.72 -3.29
N MET A 466 14.39 6.92 -2.87
CA MET A 466 14.06 7.66 -1.67
C MET A 466 14.70 7.02 -0.42
N ILE A 467 14.59 5.69 -0.25
CA ILE A 467 15.23 4.97 0.86
C ILE A 467 16.75 5.17 0.83
N PHE A 468 17.40 5.04 -0.33
CA PHE A 468 18.84 5.28 -0.44
C PHE A 468 19.23 6.70 0.01
N ILE A 469 18.55 7.73 -0.50
CA ILE A 469 18.78 9.13 -0.10
C ILE A 469 18.55 9.31 1.40
N MET A 470 17.46 8.74 1.92
CA MET A 470 17.15 8.80 3.35
C MET A 470 18.27 8.22 4.21
N TYR A 471 18.82 7.07 3.86
CA TYR A 471 19.91 6.46 4.62
C TYR A 471 21.21 7.28 4.55
N VAL A 472 21.53 7.86 3.40
CA VAL A 472 22.69 8.77 3.27
C VAL A 472 22.51 10.01 4.14
N THR A 473 21.35 10.66 4.06
CA THR A 473 21.04 11.85 4.88
C THR A 473 20.90 11.52 6.38
N ALA A 474 20.50 10.30 6.72
CA ALA A 474 20.38 9.82 8.09
C ALA A 474 21.70 9.83 8.86
N VAL A 475 22.86 9.76 8.17
CA VAL A 475 24.18 9.87 8.83
C VAL A 475 24.28 11.17 9.61
N ALA A 476 24.06 12.29 8.93
CA ALA A 476 24.19 13.62 9.52
C ALA A 476 23.07 13.88 10.53
N THR A 477 21.81 13.62 10.17
CA THR A 477 20.68 13.89 11.06
C THR A 477 20.73 13.04 12.32
N THR A 478 21.14 11.78 12.22
CA THR A 478 21.25 10.91 13.41
C THR A 478 22.42 11.27 14.28
N ALA A 479 23.54 11.74 13.71
CA ALA A 479 24.63 12.26 14.53
C ALA A 479 24.18 13.48 15.36
N LEU A 480 23.36 14.37 14.78
CA LEU A 480 22.77 15.51 15.49
C LEU A 480 21.78 15.05 16.58
N TRP A 481 20.87 14.13 16.25
CA TRP A 481 19.92 13.56 17.22
C TRP A 481 20.63 12.85 18.37
N LEU A 482 21.63 12.04 18.07
CA LEU A 482 22.39 11.30 19.06
C LEU A 482 23.18 12.25 19.97
N ALA A 483 23.78 13.31 19.42
CA ALA A 483 24.43 14.35 20.22
C ALA A 483 23.45 14.98 21.20
N PHE A 484 22.27 15.33 20.70
CA PHE A 484 21.19 15.91 21.51
C PHE A 484 20.66 14.94 22.57
N TYR A 485 20.48 13.66 22.25
CA TYR A 485 19.97 12.65 23.19
C TYR A 485 20.96 12.34 24.29
N ILE A 486 22.24 12.20 23.97
CA ILE A 486 23.29 12.00 24.98
C ILE A 486 23.33 13.20 25.93
N TRP A 487 23.30 14.42 25.37
CA TRP A 487 23.22 15.65 26.18
C TRP A 487 21.99 15.69 27.09
N TYR A 488 20.82 15.40 26.53
CA TYR A 488 19.56 15.40 27.25
C TYR A 488 19.51 14.35 28.39
N LEU A 489 20.21 13.23 28.24
CA LEU A 489 20.29 12.16 29.23
C LEU A 489 21.38 12.38 30.30
N GLY A 490 22.05 13.54 30.27
CA GLY A 490 22.92 14.01 31.34
C GLY A 490 24.40 13.75 31.12
N GLU A 491 24.90 14.00 29.90
CA GLU A 491 26.33 14.23 29.61
C GLU A 491 26.60 15.59 28.96
#